data_AF-A0A2D0N0W3-F1
#
_entry.id   AF-A0A2D0N0W3-F1
#
_cell.length_a   1.000
_cell.length_b   1.000
_cell.length_c   1.000
_cell.angle_alpha   90.00
_cell.angle_beta   90.00
_cell.angle_gamma   90.00
#
_symmetry.space_group_name_H-M   'P 1'
#
loop_
_entity.id
_entity.type
_entity.pdbx_description
1 polymer ?
#
loop_
_entity_poly.entity_id
_entity_poly.type
_entity_poly.pdbx_seq_one_letter_code
_entity_poly.pdbx_strand_id
1 'polypeptide(L)'
;MQKYGRTFSIFHFSGHADKDRLKLEDITSYVEGFAKRLKEELTHSHRMVCCFLNGCCTEYHQHALLSAGVPIVIGTHYPVDDKIASEFSQKFYEHFLFERTSIMEAFEAAKNYLYQYQPGIQIYRGMKPAKEDNMPCWGIFYQPEHEPFIHWNLDYRPSLRSRMPNDHEINEYLMRQLYRKLLNLGIKGVKEIHNRVLEGDDEDIEQLNTAITQAFPTMIENELRRLLAPSRYVRSEERLFDTISQERLYQIMEIYQVFNELMFFIILSQLWESCEREDNELVLPIDRKASSSNLDLIQKFFHTKRKDRKYTDFIPLIRAVRQIIDQVSVPYFIHELQNLVSLVNTENNFSAAYRFFRDLQEKLAQRTINLSDAQQVEYWCKESEVHLAHYLSDLAFCAQYDLITVKVIELIMYRHMDMPIFDHNYYKNANSRNKGRRQWADYTCSKSVLLVNLANSPNNKGTKEVIEDDKKRKVNSVLSLSFFDHINLSPFILDMNAFGEETKENLLIFSHYDSSGTFHYQLAFDPSRIVSFAPGNELYDTINCSLKPFLGLFLDA
;
A
#
# COMPACT_ATOMS: atom_id res chain seq x y z
N MET A 1 -21.32 -24.16 14.53
CA MET A 1 -21.10 -22.73 14.81
C MET A 1 -20.00 -22.49 15.85
N GLN A 2 -20.02 -23.08 17.05
CA GLN A 2 -18.99 -22.87 18.10
C GLN A 2 -17.52 -23.03 17.65
N LYS A 3 -17.22 -23.91 16.69
CA LYS A 3 -15.86 -24.14 16.17
C LYS A 3 -15.39 -23.11 15.12
N TYR A 4 -16.31 -22.46 14.41
CA TYR A 4 -16.02 -21.59 13.25
C TYR A 4 -16.73 -20.23 13.31
N GLY A 5 -17.27 -19.84 14.48
CA GLY A 5 -18.23 -18.72 14.64
C GLY A 5 -17.74 -17.34 14.19
N ARG A 6 -16.47 -17.19 13.78
CA ARG A 6 -15.87 -15.92 13.35
C ARG A 6 -15.51 -15.84 11.85
N THR A 7 -15.75 -16.88 11.04
CA THR A 7 -15.12 -16.97 9.71
C THR A 7 -15.95 -17.54 8.54
N PHE A 8 -17.25 -17.83 8.69
CA PHE A 8 -18.03 -18.38 7.56
C PHE A 8 -18.94 -17.32 6.90
N SER A 9 -18.94 -17.26 5.56
CA SER A 9 -19.70 -16.27 4.77
C SER A 9 -20.98 -16.82 4.15
N ILE A 10 -21.00 -18.12 3.83
CA ILE A 10 -22.19 -18.82 3.32
C ILE A 10 -22.48 -20.00 4.24
N PHE A 11 -23.75 -20.16 4.64
CA PHE A 11 -24.26 -21.38 5.24
C PHE A 11 -25.08 -22.15 4.20
N HIS A 12 -24.70 -23.39 3.89
CA HIS A 12 -25.46 -24.26 3.00
C HIS A 12 -26.05 -25.43 3.79
N PHE A 13 -27.35 -25.64 3.66
CA PHE A 13 -28.04 -26.83 4.13
C PHE A 13 -28.59 -27.57 2.92
N SER A 14 -28.32 -28.88 2.82
CA SER A 14 -28.92 -29.77 1.83
C SER A 14 -29.50 -30.98 2.55
N GLY A 15 -30.80 -31.21 2.39
CA GLY A 15 -31.48 -32.32 3.06
C GLY A 15 -32.98 -32.12 3.24
N HIS A 16 -33.61 -33.02 3.98
CA HIS A 16 -35.06 -32.96 4.22
C HIS A 16 -35.43 -31.82 5.17
N ALA A 17 -36.21 -30.89 4.63
CA ALA A 17 -36.87 -29.82 5.37
C ALA A 17 -38.39 -30.05 5.35
N ASP A 18 -39.05 -29.76 6.47
CA ASP A 18 -40.50 -29.71 6.63
C ASP A 18 -40.87 -28.31 7.17
N LYS A 19 -42.15 -27.91 7.19
CA LYS A 19 -42.59 -26.52 7.42
C LYS A 19 -41.86 -25.76 8.53
N ASP A 20 -41.54 -26.40 9.66
CA ASP A 20 -40.90 -25.76 10.83
C ASP A 20 -39.57 -26.44 11.26
N ARG A 21 -39.05 -27.40 10.49
CA ARG A 21 -37.97 -28.31 10.91
C ARG A 21 -36.96 -28.60 9.82
N LEU A 22 -35.67 -28.54 10.19
CA LEU A 22 -34.55 -29.08 9.42
C LEU A 22 -34.12 -30.41 10.03
N LYS A 23 -34.14 -31.50 9.25
CA LYS A 23 -33.62 -32.79 9.69
C LYS A 23 -32.10 -32.82 9.50
N LEU A 24 -31.37 -32.88 10.61
CA LEU A 24 -29.92 -33.15 10.63
C LEU A 24 -29.70 -34.64 10.93
N GLU A 25 -28.47 -35.12 10.73
CA GLU A 25 -28.11 -36.55 10.82
C GLU A 25 -28.63 -37.23 12.11
N ASP A 26 -28.46 -36.58 13.27
CA ASP A 26 -28.84 -37.16 14.57
C ASP A 26 -29.96 -36.41 15.31
N ILE A 27 -30.37 -35.22 14.81
CA ILE A 27 -31.24 -34.29 15.56
C ILE A 27 -32.16 -33.53 14.61
N THR A 28 -33.41 -33.31 15.02
CA THR A 28 -34.31 -32.36 14.34
C THR A 28 -34.10 -30.96 14.91
N SER A 29 -33.73 -30.00 14.06
CA SER A 29 -33.55 -28.60 14.46
C SER A 29 -34.81 -27.80 14.14
N TYR A 30 -35.38 -27.16 15.17
CA TYR A 30 -36.46 -26.18 14.98
C TYR A 30 -35.91 -24.87 14.42
N VAL A 31 -36.61 -24.34 13.43
CA VAL A 31 -36.21 -23.12 12.71
C VAL A 31 -36.08 -21.92 13.62
N GLU A 32 -37.01 -21.75 14.57
CA GLU A 32 -36.97 -20.63 15.53
C GLU A 32 -35.72 -20.68 16.40
N GLY A 33 -35.33 -21.88 16.87
CA GLY A 33 -34.11 -22.08 17.64
C GLY A 33 -32.85 -21.84 16.81
N PHE A 34 -32.85 -22.30 15.56
CA PHE A 34 -31.75 -22.07 14.61
C PHE A 34 -31.59 -20.58 14.29
N ALA A 35 -32.68 -19.89 13.94
CA ALA A 35 -32.70 -18.46 13.64
C ALA A 35 -32.29 -17.62 14.85
N LYS A 36 -32.73 -17.98 16.07
CA LYS A 36 -32.31 -17.29 17.31
C LYS A 36 -30.82 -17.46 17.57
N ARG A 37 -30.30 -18.67 17.47
CA ARG A 37 -28.86 -18.93 17.63
C ARG A 37 -28.04 -18.20 16.58
N LEU A 38 -28.55 -18.15 15.36
CA LEU A 38 -27.90 -17.47 14.25
C LEU A 38 -27.94 -15.94 14.40
N LYS A 39 -29.03 -15.39 14.96
CA LYS A 39 -29.12 -13.97 15.37
C LYS A 39 -28.09 -13.62 16.45
N GLU A 40 -27.95 -14.46 17.48
CA GLU A 40 -26.93 -14.29 18.53
C GLU A 40 -25.52 -14.29 17.93
N GLU A 41 -25.23 -15.20 17.00
CA GLU A 41 -23.94 -15.27 16.32
C GLU A 41 -23.70 -14.09 15.36
N LEU A 42 -24.72 -13.65 14.61
CA LEU A 42 -24.65 -12.45 13.76
C LEU A 42 -24.38 -11.18 14.56
N THR A 43 -24.91 -11.09 15.79
CA THR A 43 -24.63 -9.98 16.72
C THR A 43 -23.13 -9.91 17.08
N HIS A 44 -22.43 -11.04 17.06
CA HIS A 44 -21.01 -11.15 17.41
C HIS A 44 -20.09 -11.33 16.20
N SER A 45 -20.63 -11.62 15.00
CA SER A 45 -19.90 -12.02 13.80
C SER A 45 -20.58 -11.44 12.54
N HIS A 46 -19.99 -10.39 11.97
CA HIS A 46 -20.57 -9.61 10.87
C HIS A 46 -20.22 -10.14 9.48
N ARG A 47 -19.89 -11.44 9.34
CA ARG A 47 -19.30 -11.99 8.11
C ARG A 47 -20.24 -12.86 7.28
N MET A 48 -21.40 -13.24 7.81
CA MET A 48 -22.33 -14.08 7.07
C MET A 48 -23.11 -13.25 6.05
N VAL A 49 -23.10 -13.69 4.79
CA VAL A 49 -23.70 -13.01 3.62
C VAL A 49 -24.95 -13.76 3.16
N CYS A 50 -24.92 -15.09 3.12
CA CYS A 50 -25.99 -15.89 2.52
C CYS A 50 -26.27 -17.19 3.27
N CYS A 51 -27.55 -17.55 3.36
CA CYS A 51 -28.05 -18.84 3.80
C CYS A 51 -28.73 -19.56 2.64
N PHE A 52 -28.13 -20.64 2.15
CA PHE A 52 -28.67 -21.48 1.09
C PHE A 52 -29.35 -22.69 1.72
N LEU A 53 -30.69 -22.72 1.66
CA LEU A 53 -31.54 -23.81 2.10
C LEU A 53 -31.98 -24.66 0.90
N ASN A 54 -31.19 -25.69 0.60
CA ASN A 54 -31.47 -26.68 -0.43
C ASN A 54 -32.29 -27.85 0.13
N GLY A 55 -33.53 -27.57 0.52
CA GLY A 55 -34.50 -28.56 0.99
C GLY A 55 -35.91 -28.16 0.57
N CYS A 56 -36.89 -29.07 0.68
CA CYS A 56 -38.29 -28.81 0.30
C CYS A 56 -38.98 -27.78 1.22
N CYS A 57 -39.87 -26.95 0.67
CA CYS A 57 -40.84 -26.14 1.43
C CYS A 57 -40.22 -25.21 2.51
N THR A 58 -39.17 -24.48 2.15
CA THR A 58 -38.39 -23.64 3.10
C THR A 58 -38.96 -22.24 3.35
N GLU A 59 -40.15 -21.91 2.87
CA GLU A 59 -40.76 -20.57 2.96
C GLU A 59 -40.76 -20.00 4.40
N TYR A 60 -41.22 -20.79 5.38
CA TYR A 60 -41.25 -20.37 6.78
C TYR A 60 -39.83 -20.15 7.36
N HIS A 61 -38.83 -20.89 6.86
CA HIS A 61 -37.44 -20.74 7.27
C HIS A 61 -36.86 -19.43 6.77
N GLN A 62 -37.18 -19.06 5.53
CA GLN A 62 -36.75 -17.80 4.92
C GLN A 62 -37.22 -16.62 5.77
N HIS A 63 -38.48 -16.62 6.20
CA HIS A 63 -39.03 -15.53 7.03
C HIS A 63 -38.32 -15.41 8.39
N ALA A 64 -38.11 -16.53 9.07
CA ALA A 64 -37.43 -16.55 10.36
C ALA A 64 -35.97 -16.10 10.26
N LEU A 65 -35.25 -16.49 9.21
CA LEU A 65 -33.86 -16.13 8.98
C LEU A 65 -33.69 -14.66 8.58
N LEU A 66 -34.53 -14.15 7.68
CA LEU A 66 -34.53 -12.72 7.35
C LEU A 66 -34.82 -11.87 8.60
N SER A 67 -35.79 -12.28 9.43
CA SER A 67 -36.09 -11.62 10.71
C SER A 67 -34.96 -11.72 11.74
N ALA A 68 -34.07 -12.70 11.59
CA ALA A 68 -32.87 -12.87 12.39
C ALA A 68 -31.68 -12.00 11.93
N GLY A 69 -31.82 -11.29 10.80
CA GLY A 69 -30.78 -10.42 10.24
C GLY A 69 -29.87 -11.10 9.21
N VAL A 70 -30.28 -12.24 8.64
CA VAL A 70 -29.56 -12.85 7.51
C VAL A 70 -29.70 -11.96 6.27
N PRO A 71 -28.60 -11.54 5.62
CA PRO A 71 -28.71 -10.62 4.47
C PRO A 71 -29.42 -11.24 3.26
N ILE A 72 -29.06 -12.47 2.91
CA ILE A 72 -29.66 -13.21 1.80
C ILE A 72 -30.06 -14.62 2.23
N VAL A 73 -31.25 -15.05 1.82
CA VAL A 73 -31.66 -16.44 1.88
C VAL A 73 -31.96 -16.95 0.47
N ILE A 74 -31.37 -18.07 0.09
CA ILE A 74 -31.76 -18.84 -1.10
C ILE A 74 -32.55 -20.05 -0.62
N GLY A 75 -33.74 -20.28 -1.16
CA GLY A 75 -34.56 -21.41 -0.73
C GLY A 75 -35.66 -21.76 -1.71
N THR A 76 -36.42 -22.80 -1.37
CA THR A 76 -37.52 -23.33 -2.18
C THR A 76 -38.89 -23.03 -1.58
N HIS A 77 -39.92 -22.93 -2.44
CA HIS A 77 -41.33 -22.83 -2.02
C HIS A 77 -42.09 -24.15 -2.11
N TYR A 78 -41.66 -25.06 -3.00
CA TYR A 78 -42.34 -26.32 -3.29
C TYR A 78 -41.44 -27.52 -3.01
N PRO A 79 -41.99 -28.75 -2.96
CA PRO A 79 -41.20 -29.96 -3.01
C PRO A 79 -40.34 -29.99 -4.26
N VAL A 80 -39.08 -30.39 -4.09
CA VAL A 80 -38.08 -30.47 -5.15
C VAL A 80 -37.52 -31.88 -5.19
N ASP A 81 -37.25 -32.40 -6.39
CA ASP A 81 -36.56 -33.68 -6.58
C ASP A 81 -35.07 -33.57 -6.18
N ASP A 82 -34.56 -34.58 -5.48
CA ASP A 82 -33.19 -34.59 -4.94
C ASP A 82 -32.12 -34.37 -6.03
N LYS A 83 -32.34 -34.91 -7.24
CA LYS A 83 -31.39 -34.75 -8.35
C LYS A 83 -31.37 -33.30 -8.83
N ILE A 84 -32.53 -32.68 -8.97
CA ILE A 84 -32.66 -31.27 -9.37
C ILE A 84 -32.04 -30.36 -8.31
N ALA A 85 -32.26 -30.65 -7.02
CA ALA A 85 -31.68 -29.90 -5.92
C ALA A 85 -30.14 -29.97 -5.89
N SER A 86 -29.59 -31.14 -6.20
CA SER A 86 -28.14 -31.32 -6.34
C SER A 86 -27.58 -30.56 -7.54
N GLU A 87 -28.23 -30.67 -8.71
CA GLU A 87 -27.78 -30.01 -9.94
C GLU A 87 -27.83 -28.48 -9.82
N PHE A 88 -28.87 -27.93 -9.20
CA PHE A 88 -28.97 -26.49 -8.92
C PHE A 88 -27.81 -26.00 -8.07
N SER A 89 -27.55 -26.69 -6.95
CA SER A 89 -26.48 -26.33 -6.02
C SER A 89 -25.10 -26.44 -6.66
N GLN A 90 -24.87 -27.49 -7.46
CA GLN A 90 -23.63 -27.68 -8.18
C GLN A 90 -23.40 -26.52 -9.17
N LYS A 91 -24.39 -26.20 -9.99
CA LYS A 91 -24.27 -25.10 -10.97
C LYS A 91 -24.08 -23.75 -10.30
N PHE A 92 -24.80 -23.50 -9.22
CA PHE A 92 -24.61 -22.30 -8.41
C PHE A 92 -23.15 -22.18 -7.96
N TYR A 93 -22.59 -23.22 -7.34
CA TYR A 93 -21.20 -23.17 -6.89
C TYR A 93 -20.18 -23.18 -8.02
N GLU A 94 -20.48 -23.78 -9.18
CA GLU A 94 -19.61 -23.72 -10.35
C GLU A 94 -19.43 -22.26 -10.82
N HIS A 95 -20.54 -21.55 -11.05
CA HIS A 95 -20.52 -20.15 -11.45
C HIS A 95 -19.99 -19.23 -10.35
N PHE A 96 -20.32 -19.52 -9.09
CA PHE A 96 -19.91 -18.70 -7.95
C PHE A 96 -18.41 -18.85 -7.63
N LEU A 97 -17.88 -20.08 -7.65
CA LEU A 97 -16.49 -20.36 -7.24
C LEU A 97 -15.50 -20.26 -8.40
N PHE A 98 -15.82 -20.82 -9.57
CA PHE A 98 -14.88 -20.93 -10.68
C PHE A 98 -14.97 -19.75 -11.65
N GLU A 99 -16.19 -19.25 -11.91
CA GLU A 99 -16.40 -18.10 -12.79
C GLU A 99 -16.42 -16.75 -12.05
N ARG A 100 -16.29 -16.78 -10.72
CA ARG A 100 -16.17 -15.59 -9.85
C ARG A 100 -17.36 -14.62 -9.94
N THR A 101 -18.53 -15.14 -10.27
CA THR A 101 -19.76 -14.34 -10.43
C THR A 101 -20.40 -13.99 -9.08
N SER A 102 -21.23 -12.95 -9.04
CA SER A 102 -22.02 -12.58 -7.86
C SER A 102 -23.04 -13.65 -7.46
N ILE A 103 -23.54 -13.62 -6.22
CA ILE A 103 -24.62 -14.51 -5.77
C ILE A 103 -25.81 -14.42 -6.72
N MET A 104 -26.17 -13.22 -7.18
CA MET A 104 -27.26 -13.02 -8.12
C MET A 104 -26.96 -13.65 -9.47
N GLU A 105 -25.80 -13.40 -10.05
CA GLU A 105 -25.41 -13.98 -11.35
C GLU A 105 -25.28 -15.50 -11.28
N ALA A 106 -24.70 -16.04 -10.22
CA ALA A 106 -24.60 -17.48 -9.97
C ALA A 106 -25.98 -18.12 -9.77
N PHE A 107 -26.88 -17.46 -9.05
CA PHE A 107 -28.28 -17.88 -8.88
C PHE A 107 -29.00 -17.88 -10.23
N GLU A 108 -28.88 -16.81 -11.01
CA GLU A 108 -29.46 -16.68 -12.33
C GLU A 108 -28.89 -17.70 -13.31
N ALA A 109 -27.60 -17.99 -13.27
CA ALA A 109 -26.97 -19.00 -14.13
C ALA A 109 -27.42 -20.42 -13.78
N ALA A 110 -27.46 -20.78 -12.48
CA ALA A 110 -27.99 -22.07 -12.02
C ALA A 110 -29.47 -22.23 -12.38
N LYS A 111 -30.24 -21.14 -12.26
CA LYS A 111 -31.63 -21.03 -12.67
C LYS A 111 -31.79 -21.25 -14.18
N ASN A 112 -31.01 -20.52 -14.99
CA ASN A 112 -31.00 -20.62 -16.46
C ASN A 112 -30.60 -22.00 -16.95
N TYR A 113 -29.67 -22.67 -16.28
CA TYR A 113 -29.32 -24.05 -16.56
C TYR A 113 -30.53 -24.98 -16.37
N LEU A 114 -31.25 -24.86 -15.26
CA LEU A 114 -32.46 -25.66 -15.04
C LEU A 114 -33.61 -25.30 -16.01
N TYR A 115 -33.74 -24.03 -16.42
CA TYR A 115 -34.76 -23.61 -17.39
C TYR A 115 -34.62 -24.26 -18.76
N GLN A 116 -33.41 -24.65 -19.16
CA GLN A 116 -33.20 -25.38 -20.40
C GLN A 116 -33.91 -26.75 -20.37
N TYR A 117 -34.21 -27.25 -19.17
CA TYR A 117 -34.80 -28.57 -18.95
C TYR A 117 -36.21 -28.53 -18.32
N GLN A 118 -36.62 -27.45 -17.64
CA GLN A 118 -37.99 -27.24 -17.10
C GLN A 118 -38.41 -25.75 -17.02
N PRO A 119 -39.61 -25.34 -17.49
CA PRO A 119 -40.05 -23.94 -17.42
C PRO A 119 -40.62 -23.53 -16.04
N GLY A 120 -40.07 -22.49 -15.42
CA GLY A 120 -40.75 -21.66 -14.40
C GLY A 120 -39.90 -21.27 -13.18
N ILE A 121 -39.27 -20.06 -13.20
CA ILE A 121 -38.58 -19.39 -12.06
C ILE A 121 -38.79 -17.85 -12.12
N GLN A 122 -38.77 -17.10 -11.00
CA GLN A 122 -38.82 -15.62 -10.99
C GLN A 122 -38.09 -15.03 -9.77
N ILE A 123 -37.73 -13.74 -9.84
CA ILE A 123 -37.06 -12.96 -8.79
C ILE A 123 -38.14 -12.23 -7.97
N TYR A 124 -38.13 -12.37 -6.64
CA TYR A 124 -39.08 -11.67 -5.76
C TYR A 124 -38.39 -10.56 -4.96
N ARG A 125 -39.01 -9.37 -4.94
CA ARG A 125 -38.62 -8.23 -4.10
C ARG A 125 -39.67 -8.06 -2.98
N GLY A 126 -39.33 -8.38 -1.73
CA GLY A 126 -40.17 -8.13 -0.55
C GLY A 126 -40.59 -9.36 0.28
N MET A 127 -41.24 -9.11 1.42
CA MET A 127 -41.55 -10.11 2.47
C MET A 127 -42.71 -11.08 2.19
N LYS A 128 -43.39 -11.03 1.04
CA LYS A 128 -44.52 -11.95 0.72
C LYS A 128 -44.59 -12.32 -0.76
N PRO A 129 -44.61 -13.61 -1.10
CA PRO A 129 -45.13 -14.10 -2.38
C PRO A 129 -46.68 -14.10 -2.37
N ALA A 130 -47.32 -13.83 -3.52
CA ALA A 130 -48.76 -13.99 -3.69
C ALA A 130 -49.11 -15.46 -3.98
N LYS A 131 -50.14 -16.02 -3.33
CA LYS A 131 -50.60 -17.39 -3.57
C LYS A 131 -51.15 -17.57 -5.01
N GLU A 132 -50.43 -18.29 -5.86
CA GLU A 132 -50.97 -18.89 -7.09
C GLU A 132 -50.31 -20.25 -7.39
N ASP A 133 -51.12 -21.23 -7.82
CA ASP A 133 -50.80 -22.67 -7.95
C ASP A 133 -49.84 -23.05 -9.10
N ASN A 134 -49.09 -22.10 -9.65
CA ASN A 134 -48.09 -22.33 -10.72
C ASN A 134 -46.75 -21.65 -10.42
N MET A 135 -46.35 -21.68 -9.15
CA MET A 135 -45.15 -20.98 -8.67
C MET A 135 -43.86 -21.79 -8.81
N PRO A 136 -42.71 -21.09 -8.90
CA PRO A 136 -41.42 -21.70 -9.16
C PRO A 136 -40.70 -22.34 -7.97
N CYS A 137 -39.77 -23.27 -8.25
CA CYS A 137 -39.12 -24.11 -7.24
C CYS A 137 -38.07 -23.39 -6.37
N TRP A 138 -37.28 -22.43 -6.87
CA TRP A 138 -36.28 -21.67 -6.08
C TRP A 138 -36.48 -20.15 -6.14
N GLY A 139 -36.19 -19.49 -5.01
CA GLY A 139 -36.16 -18.03 -4.90
C GLY A 139 -34.92 -17.54 -4.14
N ILE A 140 -34.53 -16.30 -4.43
CA ILE A 140 -33.58 -15.50 -3.67
C ILE A 140 -34.35 -14.42 -2.90
N PHE A 141 -34.13 -14.32 -1.60
CA PHE A 141 -34.88 -13.45 -0.70
C PHE A 141 -33.94 -12.58 0.11
N TYR A 142 -34.26 -11.30 0.20
CA TYR A 142 -33.51 -10.30 0.95
C TYR A 142 -34.45 -9.14 1.34
N GLN A 143 -34.10 -8.43 2.41
CA GLN A 143 -34.75 -7.16 2.75
C GLN A 143 -34.14 -6.03 1.90
N PRO A 144 -34.87 -4.93 1.60
CA PRO A 144 -34.34 -3.83 0.79
C PRO A 144 -32.99 -3.29 1.27
N GLU A 145 -32.78 -3.19 2.58
CA GLU A 145 -31.48 -2.80 3.17
C GLU A 145 -30.32 -3.76 2.85
N HIS A 146 -30.62 -5.00 2.46
CA HIS A 146 -29.66 -6.03 2.12
C HIS A 146 -29.51 -6.28 0.61
N GLU A 147 -30.16 -5.48 -0.25
CA GLU A 147 -30.01 -5.57 -1.71
C GLU A 147 -28.54 -5.60 -2.17
N PRO A 148 -27.59 -4.80 -1.62
CA PRO A 148 -26.20 -4.84 -2.06
C PRO A 148 -25.52 -6.21 -1.95
N PHE A 149 -26.01 -7.09 -1.05
CA PHE A 149 -25.43 -8.40 -0.84
C PHE A 149 -25.72 -9.36 -2.01
N ILE A 150 -26.73 -9.13 -2.84
CA ILE A 150 -26.99 -10.01 -4.01
C ILE A 150 -25.88 -9.87 -5.06
N HIS A 151 -25.18 -8.74 -5.09
CA HIS A 151 -24.02 -8.51 -5.96
C HIS A 151 -22.70 -9.01 -5.35
N TRP A 152 -22.74 -9.67 -4.19
CA TRP A 152 -21.57 -10.22 -3.52
C TRP A 152 -20.98 -11.41 -4.29
N ASN A 153 -19.67 -11.40 -4.58
CA ASN A 153 -18.89 -12.54 -5.08
C ASN A 153 -17.68 -12.84 -4.16
N LEU A 154 -16.93 -13.91 -4.42
CA LEU A 154 -15.73 -14.26 -3.61
C LEU A 154 -14.60 -13.22 -3.67
N ASP A 155 -14.51 -12.46 -4.75
CA ASP A 155 -13.51 -11.42 -4.95
C ASP A 155 -13.98 -10.07 -4.38
N TYR A 156 -15.30 -9.94 -4.16
CA TYR A 156 -15.98 -8.85 -3.51
C TYR A 156 -15.93 -9.11 -2.01
N ARG A 157 -14.96 -8.50 -1.35
CA ARG A 157 -14.94 -8.39 0.10
C ARG A 157 -15.81 -7.19 0.51
N PRO A 158 -17.03 -7.38 1.07
CA PRO A 158 -17.65 -6.38 1.89
C PRO A 158 -16.92 -6.40 3.24
N SER A 159 -15.65 -6.02 3.24
CA SER A 159 -15.18 -5.29 4.38
C SER A 159 -15.79 -3.90 4.26
N LEU A 160 -16.77 -3.61 5.13
CA LEU A 160 -17.04 -2.26 5.69
C LEU A 160 -18.20 -1.41 5.12
N ARG A 161 -19.35 -1.97 4.69
CA ARG A 161 -20.61 -1.17 4.73
C ARG A 161 -21.16 -0.92 6.15
N SER A 162 -20.41 -1.28 7.18
CA SER A 162 -20.65 -0.86 8.58
C SER A 162 -19.58 0.09 9.14
N ARG A 163 -18.57 0.51 8.36
CA ARG A 163 -17.58 1.52 8.80
C ARG A 163 -17.03 2.44 7.71
N MET A 164 -17.51 2.36 6.49
CA MET A 164 -17.54 3.55 5.65
C MET A 164 -18.73 4.38 6.11
N PRO A 165 -18.54 5.62 6.59
CA PRO A 165 -19.62 6.58 6.49
C PRO A 165 -20.08 6.53 5.03
N ASN A 166 -21.37 6.40 4.77
CA ASN A 166 -21.96 6.45 3.42
C ASN A 166 -21.73 7.81 2.70
N ASP A 167 -20.83 8.62 3.24
CA ASP A 167 -20.57 10.01 2.98
C ASP A 167 -19.05 10.24 2.95
N HIS A 168 -18.30 9.28 2.40
CA HIS A 168 -16.85 9.39 2.38
C HIS A 168 -16.43 10.47 1.39
N GLU A 169 -16.27 11.68 1.92
CA GLU A 169 -15.70 12.80 1.22
C GLU A 169 -14.26 12.44 0.84
N ILE A 170 -13.90 12.75 -0.41
CA ILE A 170 -12.59 12.44 -0.96
C ILE A 170 -11.50 12.96 -0.03
N ASN A 171 -10.43 12.18 0.14
CA ASN A 171 -9.29 12.47 1.02
C ASN A 171 -9.56 12.35 2.53
N GLU A 172 -10.81 12.31 3.01
CA GLU A 172 -11.11 12.41 4.45
C GLU A 172 -10.52 11.22 5.25
N TYR A 173 -10.65 9.97 4.76
CA TYR A 173 -10.13 8.80 5.47
C TYR A 173 -8.62 8.79 5.46
N LEU A 174 -8.04 9.04 4.29
CA LEU A 174 -6.60 9.11 4.11
C LEU A 174 -6.00 10.12 5.09
N MET A 175 -6.53 11.34 5.10
CA MET A 175 -6.06 12.40 5.99
C MET A 175 -6.22 12.04 7.46
N ARG A 176 -7.36 11.48 7.85
CA ARG A 176 -7.60 11.07 9.23
C ARG A 176 -6.63 9.97 9.69
N GLN A 177 -6.30 9.00 8.84
CA GLN A 177 -5.34 7.94 9.20
C GLN A 177 -3.93 8.50 9.31
N LEU A 178 -3.49 9.30 8.32
CA LEU A 178 -2.18 9.95 8.34
C LEU A 178 -2.02 10.85 9.55
N TYR A 179 -3.01 11.72 9.82
CA TYR A 179 -3.03 12.59 10.99
C TYR A 179 -2.82 11.82 12.29
N ARG A 180 -3.64 10.78 12.55
CA ARG A 180 -3.54 9.96 13.77
C ARG A 180 -2.15 9.33 13.89
N LYS A 181 -1.62 8.81 12.79
CA LYS A 181 -0.32 8.14 12.80
C LYS A 181 0.82 9.13 13.04
N LEU A 182 0.83 10.26 12.34
CA LEU A 182 1.86 11.30 12.49
C LEU A 182 1.81 11.96 13.88
N LEU A 183 0.62 12.14 14.45
CA LEU A 183 0.45 12.61 15.82
C LEU A 183 1.06 11.62 16.83
N ASN A 184 0.80 10.32 16.67
CA ASN A 184 1.37 9.25 17.50
C ASN A 184 2.90 9.16 17.38
N LEU A 185 3.44 9.33 16.17
CA LEU A 185 4.89 9.41 15.93
C LEU A 185 5.50 10.70 16.46
N GLY A 186 4.67 11.69 16.76
CA GLY A 186 5.08 12.94 17.37
C GLY A 186 5.72 13.94 16.44
N ILE A 187 5.30 13.96 15.19
CA ILE A 187 5.78 14.92 14.19
C ILE A 187 5.42 16.34 14.63
N LYS A 188 6.44 17.20 14.74
CA LYS A 188 6.36 18.54 15.31
C LYS A 188 5.24 19.40 14.70
N GLY A 189 5.21 19.53 13.37
CA GLY A 189 4.21 20.36 12.69
C GLY A 189 2.77 19.92 12.93
N VAL A 190 2.52 18.60 12.95
CA VAL A 190 1.19 18.03 13.24
C VAL A 190 0.82 18.22 14.71
N LYS A 191 1.76 18.01 15.64
CA LYS A 191 1.55 18.24 17.08
C LYS A 191 1.26 19.69 17.42
N GLU A 192 1.97 20.64 16.81
CA GLU A 192 1.77 22.07 17.04
C GLU A 192 0.36 22.51 16.63
N ILE A 193 -0.13 22.04 15.48
CA ILE A 193 -1.51 22.30 15.04
C ILE A 193 -2.51 21.63 16.00
N HIS A 194 -2.30 20.37 16.36
CA HIS A 194 -3.17 19.65 17.29
C HIS A 194 -3.32 20.37 18.64
N ASN A 195 -2.21 20.86 19.20
CA ASN A 195 -2.22 21.57 20.49
C ASN A 195 -2.98 22.90 20.41
N ARG A 196 -2.81 23.68 19.32
CA ARG A 196 -3.58 24.91 19.11
C ARG A 196 -5.09 24.65 19.08
N VAL A 197 -5.52 23.59 18.39
CA VAL A 197 -6.92 23.18 18.36
C VAL A 197 -7.43 22.80 19.76
N LEU A 198 -6.61 22.11 20.57
CA LEU A 198 -6.96 21.81 21.98
C LEU A 198 -7.03 23.07 22.87
N GLU A 199 -6.25 24.10 22.55
CA GLU A 199 -6.24 25.41 23.24
C GLU A 199 -7.44 26.30 22.85
N GLY A 200 -8.25 25.86 21.88
CA GLY A 200 -9.50 26.52 21.47
C GLY A 200 -9.39 27.34 20.18
N ASP A 201 -8.27 27.24 19.45
CA ASP A 201 -8.16 27.81 18.11
C ASP A 201 -9.04 27.03 17.12
N ASP A 202 -9.58 27.72 16.12
CA ASP A 202 -10.30 27.08 15.02
C ASP A 202 -9.39 26.13 14.24
N GLU A 203 -9.92 24.97 13.85
CA GLU A 203 -9.19 23.98 13.06
C GLU A 203 -8.97 24.48 11.62
N ASP A 204 -7.76 24.95 11.33
CA ASP A 204 -7.34 25.28 9.98
C ASP A 204 -6.94 24.02 9.20
N ILE A 205 -7.91 23.48 8.45
CA ILE A 205 -7.76 22.27 7.62
C ILE A 205 -6.63 22.45 6.58
N GLU A 206 -6.42 23.65 6.04
CA GLU A 206 -5.38 23.89 5.04
C GLU A 206 -3.98 23.80 5.66
N GLN A 207 -3.79 24.41 6.84
CA GLN A 207 -2.56 24.28 7.60
C GLN A 207 -2.32 22.82 8.01
N LEU A 208 -3.35 22.11 8.44
CA LEU A 208 -3.24 20.71 8.82
C LEU A 208 -2.84 19.83 7.62
N ASN A 209 -3.48 20.03 6.47
CA ASN A 209 -3.16 19.31 5.24
C ASN A 209 -1.72 19.55 4.83
N THR A 210 -1.27 20.81 4.86
CA THR A 210 0.10 21.20 4.56
C THR A 210 1.10 20.54 5.51
N ALA A 211 0.82 20.55 6.82
CA ALA A 211 1.69 19.93 7.82
C ALA A 211 1.77 18.40 7.67
N ILE A 212 0.67 17.75 7.30
CA ILE A 212 0.64 16.31 7.02
C ILE A 212 1.46 15.98 5.76
N THR A 213 1.33 16.74 4.67
CA THR A 213 2.10 16.48 3.45
C THR A 213 3.58 16.75 3.64
N GLN A 214 3.94 17.86 4.30
CA GLN A 214 5.33 18.26 4.57
C GLN A 214 6.04 17.37 5.59
N ALA A 215 5.31 16.47 6.25
CA ALA A 215 5.91 15.49 7.13
C ALA A 215 6.72 14.44 6.36
N PHE A 216 6.41 14.20 5.08
CA PHE A 216 7.07 13.17 4.27
C PHE A 216 8.24 13.74 3.45
N PRO A 217 9.20 12.89 3.03
CA PRO A 217 10.24 13.29 2.07
C PRO A 217 9.66 13.93 0.81
N THR A 218 10.35 14.90 0.22
CA THR A 218 9.80 15.81 -0.81
C THR A 218 9.27 15.12 -2.07
N MET A 219 9.81 13.95 -2.42
CA MET A 219 9.28 13.13 -3.51
C MET A 219 7.86 12.62 -3.22
N ILE A 220 7.58 12.22 -1.97
CA ILE A 220 6.26 11.76 -1.53
C ILE A 220 5.36 12.96 -1.24
N GLU A 221 5.89 14.00 -0.58
CA GLU A 221 5.16 15.25 -0.28
C GLU A 221 4.46 15.80 -1.52
N ASN A 222 5.17 15.90 -2.66
CA ASN A 222 4.64 16.49 -3.87
C ASN A 222 3.53 15.65 -4.53
N GLU A 223 3.62 14.32 -4.45
CA GLU A 223 2.57 13.43 -4.95
C GLU A 223 1.34 13.47 -4.04
N LEU A 224 1.53 13.50 -2.72
CA LEU A 224 0.44 13.65 -1.76
C LEU A 224 -0.23 15.02 -1.87
N ARG A 225 0.53 16.10 -1.99
CA ARG A 225 0.00 17.46 -2.16
C ARG A 225 -0.92 17.56 -3.38
N ARG A 226 -0.54 16.97 -4.51
CA ARG A 226 -1.37 16.95 -5.73
C ARG A 226 -2.67 16.16 -5.58
N LEU A 227 -2.66 15.11 -4.75
CA LEU A 227 -3.85 14.31 -4.45
C LEU A 227 -4.80 15.00 -3.47
N LEU A 228 -4.24 15.73 -2.49
CA LEU A 228 -4.95 16.24 -1.32
C LEU A 228 -5.36 17.72 -1.44
N ALA A 229 -4.65 18.52 -2.25
CA ALA A 229 -4.91 19.96 -2.36
C ALA A 229 -6.26 20.23 -3.04
N PRO A 230 -7.16 21.03 -2.43
CA PRO A 230 -8.42 21.37 -3.05
C PRO A 230 -8.21 22.29 -4.26
N SER A 231 -8.82 21.95 -5.40
CA SER A 231 -8.72 22.68 -6.66
C SER A 231 -9.20 24.14 -6.56
N ARG A 232 -10.06 24.45 -5.59
CA ARG A 232 -10.61 25.80 -5.37
C ARG A 232 -9.60 26.83 -4.82
N TYR A 233 -8.42 26.39 -4.34
CA TYR A 233 -7.45 27.27 -3.68
C TYR A 233 -6.13 27.48 -4.45
N VAL A 234 -5.92 26.76 -5.56
CA VAL A 234 -4.66 26.84 -6.31
C VAL A 234 -4.78 27.80 -7.49
N ARG A 235 -3.89 28.79 -7.55
CA ARG A 235 -3.82 29.83 -8.60
C ARG A 235 -2.98 29.41 -9.83
N SER A 236 -2.37 28.23 -9.83
CA SER A 236 -1.44 27.77 -10.87
C SER A 236 -2.09 26.76 -11.83
N GLU A 237 -1.49 26.60 -13.03
CA GLU A 237 -1.82 25.54 -14.00
C GLU A 237 -1.44 24.12 -13.52
N GLU A 238 -1.17 23.92 -12.22
CA GLU A 238 -0.81 22.61 -11.68
C GLU A 238 -2.00 21.65 -11.74
N ARG A 239 -1.74 20.43 -12.22
CA ARG A 239 -2.75 19.36 -12.25
C ARG A 239 -2.99 18.83 -10.83
N LEU A 240 -4.22 18.96 -10.36
CA LEU A 240 -4.70 18.48 -9.07
C LEU A 240 -5.70 17.33 -9.27
N PHE A 241 -5.88 16.52 -8.23
CA PHE A 241 -6.65 15.28 -8.33
C PHE A 241 -7.69 15.12 -7.22
N ASP A 242 -8.24 16.21 -6.69
CA ASP A 242 -9.21 16.22 -5.58
C ASP A 242 -10.63 15.74 -5.94
N THR A 243 -10.85 15.30 -7.18
CA THR A 243 -12.14 14.79 -7.68
C THR A 243 -12.01 13.37 -8.24
N ILE A 244 -13.10 12.59 -8.16
CA ILE A 244 -13.15 11.25 -8.74
C ILE A 244 -12.94 11.34 -10.24
N SER A 245 -11.86 10.72 -10.72
CA SER A 245 -11.43 10.76 -12.12
C SER A 245 -10.45 9.62 -12.39
N GLN A 246 -10.23 9.28 -13.66
CA GLN A 246 -9.22 8.28 -14.02
C GLN A 246 -7.82 8.76 -13.61
N GLU A 247 -7.58 10.05 -13.76
CA GLU A 247 -6.35 10.74 -13.39
C GLU A 247 -6.07 10.63 -11.89
N ARG A 248 -7.10 10.76 -11.05
CA ARG A 248 -6.97 10.53 -9.59
C ARG A 248 -6.55 9.10 -9.28
N LEU A 249 -7.15 8.10 -9.94
CA LEU A 249 -6.75 6.70 -9.75
C LEU A 249 -5.27 6.50 -10.13
N TYR A 250 -4.82 7.08 -11.24
CA TYR A 250 -3.41 7.03 -11.63
C TYR A 250 -2.51 7.77 -10.65
N GLN A 251 -2.94 8.89 -10.07
CA GLN A 251 -2.19 9.61 -9.05
C GLN A 251 -2.01 8.77 -7.77
N ILE A 252 -3.05 8.07 -7.32
CA ILE A 252 -2.97 7.16 -6.16
C ILE A 252 -1.95 6.04 -6.44
N MET A 253 -1.99 5.47 -7.64
CA MET A 253 -1.02 4.47 -8.08
C MET A 253 0.42 5.01 -8.14
N GLU A 254 0.59 6.25 -8.59
CA GLU A 254 1.89 6.90 -8.64
C GLU A 254 2.47 7.10 -7.23
N ILE A 255 1.65 7.54 -6.27
CA ILE A 255 2.08 7.64 -4.85
C ILE A 255 2.56 6.28 -4.35
N TYR A 256 1.78 5.21 -4.57
CA TYR A 256 2.17 3.86 -4.19
C TYR A 256 3.51 3.45 -4.85
N GLN A 257 3.71 3.76 -6.12
CA GLN A 257 4.92 3.40 -6.87
C GLN A 257 6.15 4.18 -6.41
N VAL A 258 6.04 5.51 -6.29
CA VAL A 258 7.11 6.41 -5.83
C VAL A 258 7.54 6.05 -4.41
N PHE A 259 6.59 5.72 -3.54
CA PHE A 259 6.91 5.29 -2.18
C PHE A 259 7.76 4.02 -2.17
N ASN A 260 7.32 3.00 -2.92
CA ASN A 260 8.04 1.73 -3.05
C ASN A 260 9.42 1.89 -3.68
N GLU A 261 9.53 2.72 -4.70
CA GLU A 261 10.79 3.02 -5.39
C GLU A 261 11.77 3.74 -4.46
N LEU A 262 11.30 4.70 -3.65
CA LEU A 262 12.13 5.34 -2.62
C LEU A 262 12.60 4.32 -1.57
N MET A 263 11.72 3.45 -1.08
CA MET A 263 12.12 2.40 -0.12
C MET A 263 13.18 1.46 -0.72
N PHE A 264 13.04 1.12 -2.00
CA PHE A 264 14.02 0.34 -2.72
C PHE A 264 15.37 1.06 -2.84
N PHE A 265 15.39 2.34 -3.19
CA PHE A 265 16.64 3.09 -3.27
C PHE A 265 17.30 3.31 -1.91
N ILE A 266 16.53 3.47 -0.83
CA ILE A 266 17.09 3.54 0.53
C ILE A 266 17.81 2.24 0.89
N ILE A 267 17.17 1.08 0.69
CA ILE A 267 17.80 -0.20 1.03
C ILE A 267 18.97 -0.52 0.09
N LEU A 268 18.90 -0.09 -1.18
CA LEU A 268 19.98 -0.25 -2.14
C LEU A 268 21.20 0.62 -1.79
N SER A 269 20.98 1.86 -1.35
CA SER A 269 22.02 2.71 -0.77
C SER A 269 22.62 2.08 0.48
N GLN A 270 21.81 1.42 1.33
CA GLN A 270 22.32 0.76 2.52
C GLN A 270 23.21 -0.43 2.15
N LEU A 271 22.85 -1.18 1.11
CA LEU A 271 23.69 -2.24 0.57
C LEU A 271 25.03 -1.69 0.08
N TRP A 272 25.03 -0.53 -0.58
CA TRP A 272 26.27 0.12 -0.98
C TRP A 272 27.15 0.44 0.21
N GLU A 273 26.62 1.10 1.24
CA GLU A 273 27.38 1.43 2.46
C GLU A 273 27.89 0.18 3.20
N SER A 274 27.30 -0.99 2.93
CA SER A 274 27.73 -2.28 3.48
C SER A 274 28.80 -2.99 2.64
N CYS A 275 29.20 -2.43 1.50
CA CYS A 275 30.25 -3.00 0.65
C CYS A 275 31.64 -2.76 1.24
N GLU A 276 32.54 -3.72 1.07
CA GLU A 276 33.93 -3.63 1.50
C GLU A 276 34.84 -3.14 0.35
N ARG A 277 36.06 -2.72 0.69
CA ARG A 277 37.09 -2.39 -0.28
C ARG A 277 38.28 -3.32 -0.12
N GLU A 278 38.52 -4.14 -1.14
CA GLU A 278 39.71 -5.00 -1.26
C GLU A 278 40.54 -4.49 -2.45
N ASP A 279 41.82 -4.18 -2.25
CA ASP A 279 42.72 -3.68 -3.31
C ASP A 279 42.17 -2.51 -4.16
N ASN A 280 41.39 -1.61 -3.53
CA ASN A 280 40.64 -0.50 -4.14
C ASN A 280 39.44 -0.91 -5.03
N GLU A 281 39.10 -2.19 -5.10
CA GLU A 281 37.88 -2.67 -5.73
C GLU A 281 36.75 -2.81 -4.69
N LEU A 282 35.54 -2.48 -5.11
CA LEU A 282 34.35 -2.63 -4.26
C LEU A 282 33.91 -4.09 -4.29
N VAL A 283 33.71 -4.69 -3.12
CA VAL A 283 33.35 -6.11 -2.98
C VAL A 283 32.11 -6.26 -2.11
N LEU A 284 31.25 -7.21 -2.48
CA LEU A 284 30.13 -7.66 -1.64
C LEU A 284 30.57 -8.89 -0.83
N PRO A 285 30.69 -8.79 0.51
CA PRO A 285 31.11 -9.91 1.36
C PRO A 285 29.95 -10.91 1.57
N ILE A 286 29.52 -11.56 0.49
CA ILE A 286 28.37 -12.49 0.47
C ILE A 286 28.69 -13.78 -0.26
N ASP A 287 27.90 -14.83 0.00
CA ASP A 287 27.89 -16.00 -0.87
C ASP A 287 27.14 -15.67 -2.18
N ARG A 288 27.89 -15.36 -3.24
CA ARG A 288 27.35 -15.03 -4.56
C ARG A 288 26.58 -16.20 -5.18
N LYS A 289 26.95 -17.46 -4.91
CA LYS A 289 26.23 -18.63 -5.45
C LYS A 289 24.89 -18.79 -4.77
N ALA A 290 24.85 -18.65 -3.45
CA ALA A 290 23.59 -18.68 -2.68
C ALA A 290 22.67 -17.49 -3.01
N SER A 291 23.25 -16.35 -3.44
CA SER A 291 22.53 -15.11 -3.72
C SER A 291 22.28 -14.85 -5.21
N SER A 292 22.55 -15.80 -6.10
CA SER A 292 22.51 -15.60 -7.56
C SER A 292 21.16 -15.07 -8.05
N SER A 293 20.04 -15.67 -7.61
CA SER A 293 18.70 -15.21 -7.99
C SER A 293 18.38 -13.78 -7.52
N ASN A 294 18.95 -13.36 -6.39
CA ASN A 294 18.78 -12.02 -5.85
C ASN A 294 19.60 -11.01 -6.66
N LEU A 295 20.83 -11.38 -7.02
CA LEU A 295 21.71 -10.57 -7.87
C LEU A 295 21.10 -10.37 -9.26
N ASP A 296 20.58 -11.43 -9.90
CA ASP A 296 19.92 -11.36 -11.21
C ASP A 296 18.70 -10.42 -11.18
N LEU A 297 17.91 -10.46 -10.10
CA LEU A 297 16.74 -9.60 -9.96
C LEU A 297 17.14 -8.12 -9.88
N ILE A 298 18.20 -7.81 -9.11
CA ILE A 298 18.75 -6.46 -8.98
C ILE A 298 19.40 -6.01 -10.30
N GLN A 299 20.14 -6.89 -10.97
CA GLN A 299 20.74 -6.62 -12.27
C GLN A 299 19.67 -6.25 -13.31
N LYS A 300 18.59 -7.03 -13.38
CA LYS A 300 17.45 -6.76 -14.26
C LYS A 300 16.83 -5.39 -13.99
N PHE A 301 16.75 -4.97 -12.74
CA PHE A 301 16.24 -3.65 -12.38
C PHE A 301 17.08 -2.53 -13.03
N PHE A 302 18.41 -2.60 -12.97
CA PHE A 302 19.30 -1.58 -13.53
C PHE A 302 19.15 -1.36 -15.04
N HIS A 303 18.70 -2.38 -15.78
CA HIS A 303 18.45 -2.28 -17.22
C HIS A 303 16.98 -1.97 -17.57
N THR A 304 16.06 -2.09 -16.62
CA THR A 304 14.63 -1.83 -16.87
C THR A 304 14.35 -0.33 -16.81
N LYS A 305 13.84 0.26 -17.89
CA LYS A 305 13.53 1.70 -17.94
C LYS A 305 12.42 2.03 -16.96
N ARG A 306 12.52 3.18 -16.26
CA ARG A 306 11.51 3.59 -15.28
C ARG A 306 10.09 3.69 -15.83
N LYS A 307 9.91 4.12 -17.09
CA LYS A 307 8.58 4.11 -17.76
C LYS A 307 7.95 2.71 -17.86
N ASP A 308 8.78 1.67 -17.98
CA ASP A 308 8.36 0.29 -18.07
C ASP A 308 8.17 -0.32 -16.66
N ARG A 309 8.58 0.42 -15.61
CA ARG A 309 8.38 0.04 -14.20
C ARG A 309 7.01 0.42 -13.65
N LYS A 310 6.10 0.99 -14.43
CA LYS A 310 4.79 1.48 -13.94
C LYS A 310 4.00 0.43 -13.12
N TYR A 311 4.20 -0.85 -13.42
CA TYR A 311 3.55 -1.98 -12.73
C TYR A 311 4.57 -2.95 -12.09
N THR A 312 5.80 -2.50 -11.85
CA THR A 312 6.83 -3.32 -11.20
C THR A 312 6.51 -3.54 -9.74
N ASP A 313 6.69 -4.78 -9.29
CA ASP A 313 6.65 -5.15 -7.89
C ASP A 313 8.01 -4.88 -7.24
N PHE A 314 8.07 -3.86 -6.39
CA PHE A 314 9.30 -3.53 -5.65
C PHE A 314 9.49 -4.40 -4.40
N ILE A 315 8.46 -5.07 -3.88
CA ILE A 315 8.60 -5.88 -2.67
C ILE A 315 9.59 -7.05 -2.86
N PRO A 316 9.56 -7.82 -3.97
CA PRO A 316 10.59 -8.81 -4.28
C PRO A 316 12.00 -8.22 -4.38
N LEU A 317 12.15 -7.02 -4.97
CA LEU A 317 13.44 -6.32 -5.08
C LEU A 317 13.97 -5.91 -3.72
N ILE A 318 13.14 -5.28 -2.89
CA ILE A 318 13.49 -4.91 -1.50
C ILE A 318 13.89 -6.17 -0.72
N ARG A 319 13.15 -7.28 -0.86
CA ARG A 319 13.49 -8.55 -0.22
C ARG A 319 14.84 -9.10 -0.68
N ALA A 320 15.14 -9.04 -1.97
CA ALA A 320 16.41 -9.51 -2.52
C ALA A 320 17.59 -8.73 -1.94
N VAL A 321 17.52 -7.40 -1.93
CA VAL A 321 18.55 -6.54 -1.32
C VAL A 321 18.68 -6.83 0.17
N ARG A 322 17.56 -6.98 0.88
CA ARG A 322 17.55 -7.27 2.31
C ARG A 322 18.26 -8.58 2.66
N GLN A 323 17.99 -9.66 1.93
CA GLN A 323 18.64 -10.96 2.12
C GLN A 323 20.15 -10.92 1.87
N ILE A 324 20.61 -9.98 1.03
CA ILE A 324 22.04 -9.72 0.83
C ILE A 324 22.60 -8.97 2.05
N ILE A 325 21.95 -7.91 2.52
CA ILE A 325 22.36 -7.15 3.71
C ILE A 325 22.39 -8.03 4.97
N ASP A 326 21.41 -8.91 5.15
CA ASP A 326 21.30 -9.82 6.30
C ASP A 326 22.55 -10.74 6.45
N GLN A 327 23.30 -10.96 5.36
CA GLN A 327 24.56 -11.72 5.39
C GLN A 327 25.75 -10.90 5.93
N VAL A 328 25.71 -9.57 5.80
CA VAL A 328 26.80 -8.65 6.13
C VAL A 328 26.76 -8.19 7.60
N SER A 329 25.74 -8.59 8.38
CA SER A 329 25.60 -8.29 9.81
C SER A 329 25.65 -6.79 10.18
N VAL A 330 25.19 -5.91 9.27
CA VAL A 330 25.10 -4.46 9.49
C VAL A 330 23.69 -4.09 9.98
N PRO A 331 23.53 -3.18 10.97
CA PRO A 331 22.20 -2.72 11.39
C PRO A 331 21.47 -1.99 10.24
N TYR A 332 20.13 -2.00 10.28
CA TYR A 332 19.34 -1.23 9.32
C TYR A 332 19.30 0.25 9.67
N PHE A 333 19.55 1.12 8.68
CA PHE A 333 19.37 2.57 8.83
C PHE A 333 17.92 2.93 9.13
N ILE A 334 17.00 2.28 8.41
CA ILE A 334 15.56 2.28 8.71
C ILE A 334 15.19 0.92 9.26
N HIS A 335 15.11 0.82 10.58
CA HIS A 335 14.81 -0.43 11.28
C HIS A 335 13.47 -1.06 10.86
N GLU A 336 12.49 -0.26 10.47
CA GLU A 336 11.19 -0.75 9.98
C GLU A 336 11.32 -1.57 8.68
N LEU A 337 12.32 -1.28 7.83
CA LEU A 337 12.56 -2.03 6.60
C LEU A 337 13.02 -3.47 6.88
N GLN A 338 13.67 -3.73 8.02
CA GLN A 338 14.01 -5.09 8.45
C GLN A 338 12.74 -5.95 8.58
N ASN A 339 11.66 -5.36 9.09
CA ASN A 339 10.40 -6.04 9.39
C ASN A 339 9.40 -6.02 8.22
N LEU A 340 9.70 -5.35 7.10
CA LEU A 340 8.76 -5.18 5.98
C LEU A 340 8.20 -6.52 5.45
N VAL A 341 9.01 -7.58 5.35
CA VAL A 341 8.53 -8.90 4.90
C VAL A 341 7.59 -9.55 5.91
N SER A 342 7.78 -9.33 7.21
CA SER A 342 6.83 -9.82 8.22
C SER A 342 5.46 -9.14 8.05
N LEU A 343 5.45 -7.86 7.64
CA LEU A 343 4.22 -7.12 7.36
C LEU A 343 3.49 -7.67 6.13
N VAL A 344 4.21 -8.13 5.09
CA VAL A 344 3.61 -8.73 3.89
C VAL A 344 3.04 -10.13 4.15
N ASN A 345 3.71 -10.93 4.98
CA ASN A 345 3.34 -12.32 5.23
C ASN A 345 2.26 -12.49 6.31
N THR A 346 2.08 -11.50 7.17
CA THR A 346 1.06 -11.53 8.24
C THR A 346 -0.26 -10.98 7.72
N GLU A 347 -1.39 -11.58 8.09
CA GLU A 347 -2.71 -11.01 7.79
C GLU A 347 -2.93 -9.70 8.57
N ASN A 348 -2.72 -8.58 7.90
CA ASN A 348 -2.89 -7.23 8.43
C ASN A 348 -3.33 -6.26 7.32
N ASN A 349 -3.59 -5.00 7.68
CA ASN A 349 -4.03 -3.97 6.74
C ASN A 349 -2.97 -3.70 5.65
N PHE A 350 -1.68 -3.71 5.98
CA PHE A 350 -0.59 -3.56 5.02
C PHE A 350 -0.60 -4.65 3.93
N SER A 351 -0.65 -5.92 4.32
CA SER A 351 -0.69 -7.06 3.41
C SER A 351 -1.93 -7.03 2.51
N ALA A 352 -3.07 -6.56 3.04
CA ALA A 352 -4.30 -6.39 2.27
C ALA A 352 -4.14 -5.25 1.24
N ALA A 353 -3.58 -4.10 1.65
CA ALA A 353 -3.30 -2.99 0.75
C ALA A 353 -2.28 -3.36 -0.34
N TYR A 354 -1.20 -4.05 0.02
CA TYR A 354 -0.21 -4.56 -0.92
C TYR A 354 -0.86 -5.48 -1.96
N ARG A 355 -1.64 -6.49 -1.52
CA ARG A 355 -2.35 -7.40 -2.44
C ARG A 355 -3.33 -6.66 -3.34
N PHE A 356 -4.05 -5.67 -2.80
CA PHE A 356 -4.95 -4.82 -3.57
C PHE A 356 -4.20 -4.06 -4.67
N PHE A 357 -3.11 -3.38 -4.34
CA PHE A 357 -2.34 -2.63 -5.34
C PHE A 357 -1.70 -3.55 -6.38
N ARG A 358 -1.27 -4.75 -6.00
CA ARG A 358 -0.78 -5.77 -6.95
C ARG A 358 -1.86 -6.19 -7.94
N ASP A 359 -3.05 -6.52 -7.45
CA ASP A 359 -4.20 -6.86 -8.30
C ASP A 359 -4.60 -5.69 -9.21
N LEU A 360 -4.64 -4.47 -8.67
CA LEU A 360 -4.94 -3.26 -9.44
C LEU A 360 -3.89 -2.99 -10.53
N GLN A 361 -2.59 -3.14 -10.23
CA GLN A 361 -1.52 -3.04 -11.22
C GLN A 361 -1.72 -4.05 -12.36
N GLU A 362 -2.03 -5.30 -12.04
CA GLU A 362 -2.27 -6.36 -13.03
C GLU A 362 -3.49 -6.06 -13.90
N LYS A 363 -4.60 -5.65 -13.29
CA LYS A 363 -5.84 -5.28 -13.99
C LYS A 363 -5.65 -4.09 -14.92
N LEU A 364 -4.93 -3.06 -14.48
CA LEU A 364 -4.60 -1.90 -15.31
C LEU A 364 -3.66 -2.28 -16.47
N ALA A 365 -2.68 -3.16 -16.22
CA ALA A 365 -1.78 -3.67 -17.27
C ALA A 365 -2.53 -4.48 -18.34
N GLN A 366 -3.46 -5.34 -17.91
CA GLN A 366 -4.28 -6.18 -18.78
C GLN A 366 -5.50 -5.45 -19.39
N ARG A 367 -5.75 -4.19 -18.98
CA ARG A 367 -6.91 -3.38 -19.40
C ARG A 367 -8.26 -4.04 -19.11
N THR A 368 -8.36 -4.74 -17.99
CA THR A 368 -9.60 -5.43 -17.57
C THR A 368 -10.58 -4.52 -16.83
N ILE A 369 -10.12 -3.35 -16.38
CA ILE A 369 -10.98 -2.33 -15.78
C ILE A 369 -11.53 -1.41 -16.87
N ASN A 370 -12.87 -1.27 -16.92
CA ASN A 370 -13.50 -0.30 -17.82
C ASN A 370 -13.46 1.09 -17.18
N LEU A 371 -12.39 1.83 -17.46
CA LEU A 371 -12.23 3.20 -16.96
C LEU A 371 -13.20 4.22 -17.61
N SER A 372 -13.92 3.85 -18.66
CA SER A 372 -14.98 4.69 -19.23
C SER A 372 -16.28 4.64 -18.42
N ASP A 373 -16.43 3.67 -17.52
CA ASP A 373 -17.58 3.55 -16.63
C ASP A 373 -17.34 4.36 -15.34
N ALA A 374 -18.16 5.39 -15.14
CA ALA A 374 -18.06 6.29 -13.98
C ALA A 374 -18.22 5.56 -12.64
N GLN A 375 -19.06 4.52 -12.57
CA GLN A 375 -19.25 3.76 -11.33
C GLN A 375 -18.01 2.94 -10.98
N GLN A 376 -17.35 2.36 -11.98
CA GLN A 376 -16.08 1.64 -11.78
C GLN A 376 -14.96 2.60 -11.37
N VAL A 377 -14.85 3.77 -12.02
CA VAL A 377 -13.84 4.77 -11.65
C VAL A 377 -14.05 5.25 -10.21
N GLU A 378 -15.28 5.51 -9.80
CA GLU A 378 -15.62 5.87 -8.43
C GLU A 378 -15.23 4.77 -7.44
N TYR A 379 -15.61 3.52 -7.72
CA TYR A 379 -15.25 2.37 -6.89
C TYR A 379 -13.73 2.26 -6.72
N TRP A 380 -12.98 2.23 -7.82
CA TRP A 380 -11.53 2.08 -7.77
C TRP A 380 -10.84 3.26 -7.10
N CYS A 381 -11.32 4.49 -7.28
CA CYS A 381 -10.77 5.65 -6.56
C CYS A 381 -10.96 5.51 -5.05
N LYS A 382 -12.18 5.21 -4.60
CA LYS A 382 -12.52 5.10 -3.17
C LYS A 382 -11.78 3.94 -2.49
N GLU A 383 -11.78 2.77 -3.11
CA GLU A 383 -11.06 1.60 -2.57
C GLU A 383 -9.55 1.81 -2.56
N SER A 384 -8.98 2.40 -3.63
CA SER A 384 -7.55 2.68 -3.67
C SER A 384 -7.13 3.71 -2.64
N GLU A 385 -7.96 4.70 -2.33
CA GLU A 385 -7.68 5.68 -1.28
C GLU A 385 -7.63 5.02 0.12
N VAL A 386 -8.58 4.12 0.43
CA VAL A 386 -8.59 3.39 1.70
C VAL A 386 -7.35 2.51 1.84
N HIS A 387 -7.00 1.77 0.78
CA HIS A 387 -5.80 0.93 0.79
C HIS A 387 -4.52 1.76 0.82
N LEU A 388 -4.48 2.91 0.14
CA LEU A 388 -3.37 3.86 0.24
C LEU A 388 -3.21 4.36 1.68
N ALA A 389 -4.32 4.68 2.36
CA ALA A 389 -4.29 5.13 3.74
C ALA A 389 -3.69 4.09 4.69
N HIS A 390 -4.07 2.81 4.54
CA HIS A 390 -3.46 1.72 5.31
C HIS A 390 -1.98 1.57 4.98
N TYR A 391 -1.64 1.57 3.70
CA TYR A 391 -0.28 1.41 3.22
C TYR A 391 0.65 2.50 3.77
N LEU A 392 0.26 3.77 3.61
CA LEU A 392 1.05 4.91 4.08
C LEU A 392 1.08 5.02 5.61
N SER A 393 0.04 4.57 6.31
CA SER A 393 0.04 4.58 7.79
C SER A 393 1.07 3.64 8.39
N ASP A 394 1.29 2.48 7.77
CA ASP A 394 2.32 1.55 8.23
C ASP A 394 3.73 2.01 7.82
N LEU A 395 3.83 2.81 6.76
CA LEU A 395 5.09 3.40 6.30
C LEU A 395 5.33 4.85 6.77
N ALA A 396 4.47 5.36 7.65
CA ALA A 396 4.55 6.74 8.16
C ALA A 396 5.83 7.00 8.98
N PHE A 397 6.60 5.98 9.34
CA PHE A 397 7.92 6.14 9.92
C PHE A 397 8.85 6.98 9.03
N CYS A 398 8.62 7.01 7.71
CA CYS A 398 9.37 7.87 6.79
C CYS A 398 9.27 9.35 7.15
N ALA A 399 8.25 9.77 7.91
CA ALA A 399 8.12 11.14 8.40
C ALA A 399 9.11 11.50 9.52
N GLN A 400 9.85 10.52 10.03
CA GLN A 400 10.97 10.75 10.96
C GLN A 400 12.27 11.07 10.24
N TYR A 401 12.25 11.14 8.90
CA TYR A 401 13.42 11.35 8.07
C TYR A 401 13.22 12.55 7.16
N ASP A 402 14.29 13.32 6.97
CA ASP A 402 14.34 14.45 6.06
C ASP A 402 15.23 14.14 4.86
N LEU A 403 14.74 14.46 3.66
CA LEU A 403 15.57 14.50 2.47
C LEU A 403 16.26 15.87 2.41
N ILE A 404 17.58 15.87 2.28
CA ILE A 404 18.38 17.10 2.13
C ILE A 404 19.34 16.98 0.97
N THR A 405 19.70 18.12 0.38
CA THR A 405 20.77 18.19 -0.62
C THR A 405 21.98 18.90 -0.03
N VAL A 406 23.13 18.23 -0.01
CA VAL A 406 24.43 18.78 0.38
C VAL A 406 25.10 19.37 -0.86
N LYS A 407 25.37 20.69 -0.85
CA LYS A 407 26.07 21.35 -1.95
C LYS A 407 27.57 21.27 -1.80
N VAL A 408 28.05 21.74 -0.66
CA VAL A 408 29.46 21.96 -0.37
C VAL A 408 29.74 21.55 1.06
N ILE A 409 30.93 20.99 1.26
CA ILE A 409 31.42 20.56 2.56
C ILE A 409 32.69 21.37 2.82
N GLU A 410 32.63 22.25 3.81
CA GLU A 410 33.75 23.09 4.20
C GLU A 410 34.62 22.35 5.21
N LEU A 411 35.91 22.26 4.90
CA LEU A 411 36.92 21.72 5.82
C LEU A 411 37.40 22.84 6.74
N ILE A 412 37.07 22.77 8.02
CA ILE A 412 37.52 23.73 9.03
C ILE A 412 38.62 23.07 9.87
N MET A 413 39.83 23.60 9.77
CA MET A 413 40.99 23.13 10.54
C MET A 413 41.60 24.29 11.33
N TYR A 414 41.60 24.17 12.66
CA TYR A 414 42.27 25.11 13.55
C TYR A 414 43.63 24.54 13.97
N ARG A 415 44.64 25.41 14.15
CA ARG A 415 46.01 25.02 14.49
C ARG A 415 46.15 24.18 15.78
N HIS A 416 45.15 24.23 16.66
CA HIS A 416 45.14 23.54 17.95
C HIS A 416 44.29 22.27 17.95
N MET A 417 43.66 21.92 16.81
CA MET A 417 42.84 20.71 16.67
C MET A 417 43.60 19.65 15.88
N ASP A 418 43.53 18.42 16.37
CA ASP A 418 44.19 17.26 15.73
C ASP A 418 43.36 16.68 14.57
N MET A 419 42.07 17.01 14.49
CA MET A 419 41.15 16.54 13.45
C MET A 419 40.39 17.71 12.83
N PRO A 420 40.16 17.70 11.51
CA PRO A 420 39.32 18.71 10.86
C PRO A 420 37.84 18.54 11.24
N ILE A 421 37.09 19.63 11.15
CA ILE A 421 35.63 19.66 11.23
C ILE A 421 35.09 19.75 9.81
N PHE A 422 34.09 18.90 9.49
CA PHE A 422 33.39 18.93 8.22
C PHE A 422 32.05 19.66 8.38
N ASP A 423 31.98 20.90 7.89
CA ASP A 423 30.76 21.72 7.94
C ASP A 423 29.99 21.60 6.62
N HIS A 424 28.84 20.93 6.67
CA HIS A 424 28.06 20.61 5.49
C HIS A 424 27.00 21.67 5.27
N ASN A 425 27.06 22.31 4.12
CA ASN A 425 26.08 23.30 3.69
C ASN A 425 24.98 22.59 2.90
N TYR A 426 23.78 22.56 3.48
CA TYR A 426 22.65 21.83 2.92
C TYR A 426 21.42 22.72 2.81
N TYR A 427 20.47 22.29 1.98
CA TYR A 427 19.12 22.85 1.95
C TYR A 427 18.08 21.74 2.04
N LYS A 428 16.92 22.12 2.56
CA LYS A 428 15.73 21.29 2.71
C LYS A 428 14.56 21.93 1.96
N ASN A 429 13.81 21.13 1.21
CA ASN A 429 12.58 21.49 0.50
C ASN A 429 12.75 22.53 -0.61
N ALA A 430 11.84 22.49 -1.60
CA ALA A 430 11.78 23.39 -2.75
C ALA A 430 11.58 24.88 -2.42
N ASN A 431 11.37 25.26 -1.16
CA ASN A 431 11.28 26.65 -0.71
C ASN A 431 12.65 27.08 -0.12
N SER A 432 13.36 27.95 -0.84
CA SER A 432 14.76 28.40 -0.62
C SER A 432 15.14 28.96 0.76
N ARG A 433 14.20 29.01 1.71
CA ARG A 433 14.38 29.57 3.07
C ARG A 433 14.93 28.58 4.10
N ASN A 434 14.97 27.28 3.79
CA ASN A 434 15.44 26.25 4.72
C ASN A 434 16.87 25.78 4.36
N LYS A 435 17.82 26.72 4.34
CA LYS A 435 19.25 26.39 4.29
C LYS A 435 19.78 26.18 5.70
N GLY A 436 20.69 25.24 5.86
CA GLY A 436 21.29 24.90 7.15
C GLY A 436 22.76 24.56 7.02
N ARG A 437 23.43 24.58 8.17
CA ARG A 437 24.77 24.05 8.37
C ARG A 437 24.70 22.94 9.40
N ARG A 438 25.34 21.81 9.10
CA ARG A 438 25.44 20.69 10.04
C ARG A 438 26.84 20.11 9.98
N GLN A 439 27.40 19.88 11.16
CA GLN A 439 28.67 19.19 11.32
C GLN A 439 28.38 17.71 11.52
N TRP A 440 28.81 16.88 10.57
CA TRP A 440 28.86 15.43 10.75
C TRP A 440 30.31 15.02 11.00
N ALA A 441 30.50 13.90 11.70
CA ALA A 441 31.83 13.39 12.04
C ALA A 441 32.61 12.92 10.81
N ASP A 442 31.91 12.60 9.72
CA ASP A 442 32.47 12.09 8.48
C ASP A 442 32.24 13.08 7.32
N TYR A 443 33.04 12.96 6.27
CA TYR A 443 33.10 13.92 5.16
C TYR A 443 31.96 13.80 4.15
N THR A 444 31.16 12.72 4.18
CA THR A 444 30.09 12.39 3.21
C THR A 444 30.50 12.64 1.74
N CYS A 445 29.58 12.78 0.80
CA CYS A 445 29.90 13.21 -0.57
C CYS A 445 29.40 14.64 -0.80
N SER A 446 30.24 15.50 -1.38
CA SER A 446 29.76 16.79 -1.89
C SER A 446 28.78 16.56 -3.05
N LYS A 447 27.82 17.47 -3.23
CA LYS A 447 26.77 17.39 -4.27
C LYS A 447 25.93 16.11 -4.18
N SER A 448 25.56 15.74 -2.96
CA SER A 448 24.80 14.52 -2.68
C SER A 448 23.41 14.82 -2.12
N VAL A 449 22.52 13.85 -2.27
CA VAL A 449 21.21 13.82 -1.63
C VAL A 449 21.30 12.84 -0.46
N LEU A 450 21.02 13.31 0.75
CA LEU A 450 21.05 12.51 1.97
C LEU A 450 19.64 12.36 2.52
N LEU A 451 19.35 11.19 3.09
CA LEU A 451 18.19 10.99 3.96
C LEU A 451 18.68 10.98 5.41
N VAL A 452 18.18 11.91 6.22
CA VAL A 452 18.69 12.21 7.56
C VAL A 452 17.65 11.87 8.61
N ASN A 453 18.06 11.17 9.68
CA ASN A 453 17.18 10.88 10.81
C ASN A 453 16.97 12.13 11.68
N LEU A 454 15.71 12.52 11.87
CA LEU A 454 15.34 13.70 12.66
C LEU A 454 15.52 13.50 14.17
N ALA A 455 15.35 12.28 14.68
CA ALA A 455 15.49 11.99 16.10
C ALA A 455 16.93 12.22 16.58
N ASN A 456 17.91 11.93 15.71
CA ASN A 456 19.34 12.10 15.95
C ASN A 456 19.84 13.51 15.57
N SER A 457 18.95 14.46 15.29
CA SER A 457 19.33 15.84 15.03
C SER A 457 19.79 16.54 16.31
N PRO A 458 20.97 17.22 16.33
CA PRO A 458 21.53 17.84 17.54
C PRO A 458 20.69 18.99 18.12
N ASN A 459 19.65 19.45 17.40
CA ASN A 459 18.67 20.40 17.94
C ASN A 459 17.70 19.77 18.97
N ASN A 460 17.67 18.44 19.11
CA ASN A 460 17.07 17.76 20.25
C ASN A 460 18.07 17.78 21.41
N LYS A 461 17.77 18.53 22.47
CA LYS A 461 18.63 18.88 23.62
C LYS A 461 19.24 17.72 24.44
N GLY A 462 19.20 16.46 23.97
CA GLY A 462 19.69 15.28 24.68
C GLY A 462 21.02 14.68 24.19
N THR A 463 21.56 15.08 23.03
CA THR A 463 22.70 14.37 22.39
C THR A 463 24.08 14.76 22.89
N LYS A 464 24.22 15.69 23.85
CA LYS A 464 25.53 16.04 24.43
C LYS A 464 26.15 14.92 25.27
N GLU A 465 25.34 14.04 25.89
CA GLU A 465 25.87 13.00 26.79
C GLU A 465 26.40 11.75 26.05
N VAL A 466 25.91 11.44 24.85
CA VAL A 466 26.32 10.22 24.12
C VAL A 466 27.70 10.36 23.46
N ILE A 467 28.06 11.59 23.05
CA ILE A 467 29.31 11.84 22.29
C ILE A 467 30.57 11.71 23.17
N GLU A 468 30.46 11.88 24.49
CA GLU A 468 31.61 11.75 25.39
C GLU A 468 31.99 10.29 25.72
N ASP A 469 31.02 9.37 25.76
CA ASP A 469 31.29 7.96 26.06
C ASP A 469 31.77 7.16 24.83
N ASP A 470 31.30 7.48 23.63
CA ASP A 470 31.74 6.78 22.41
C ASP A 470 33.15 7.18 21.93
N LYS A 471 33.65 8.36 22.30
CA LYS A 471 35.06 8.73 22.06
C LYS A 471 36.06 7.83 22.82
N LYS A 472 35.62 7.13 23.87
CA LYS A 472 36.47 6.20 24.64
C LYS A 472 36.46 4.78 24.08
N ARG A 473 35.51 4.43 23.21
CA ARG A 473 35.52 3.13 22.53
C ARG A 473 36.30 3.25 21.22
N LYS A 474 37.57 2.81 21.26
CA LYS A 474 38.30 2.40 20.04
C LYS A 474 37.56 1.21 19.43
N VAL A 475 36.55 1.46 18.61
CA VAL A 475 35.91 0.42 17.81
C VAL A 475 36.67 0.36 16.49
N ASN A 476 37.50 -0.67 16.33
CA ASN A 476 38.22 -1.00 15.09
C ASN A 476 37.27 -1.63 14.04
N SER A 477 36.08 -1.09 13.82
CA SER A 477 35.21 -1.51 12.72
C SER A 477 34.73 -0.30 11.95
N VAL A 478 34.87 -0.38 10.63
CA VAL A 478 34.62 0.62 9.58
C VAL A 478 33.17 1.14 9.51
N LEU A 479 32.32 0.78 10.47
CA LEU A 479 30.99 1.37 10.65
C LEU A 479 31.14 2.72 11.34
N SER A 480 31.29 3.78 10.55
CA SER A 480 31.35 5.14 11.03
C SER A 480 30.10 5.49 11.86
N LEU A 481 30.31 6.24 12.95
CA LEU A 481 29.26 6.80 13.81
C LEU A 481 28.16 7.56 13.02
N SER A 482 28.42 7.93 11.76
CA SER A 482 27.47 8.60 10.85
C SER A 482 26.36 7.71 10.31
N PHE A 483 26.50 6.38 10.35
CA PHE A 483 25.50 5.46 9.80
C PHE A 483 24.13 5.58 10.48
N PHE A 484 24.06 6.01 11.74
CA PHE A 484 22.78 6.23 12.44
C PHE A 484 22.14 7.59 12.16
N ASP A 485 22.90 8.53 11.59
CA ASP A 485 22.46 9.91 11.39
C ASP A 485 21.87 10.14 10.01
N HIS A 486 22.45 9.51 8.98
CA HIS A 486 22.02 9.68 7.61
C HIS A 486 22.46 8.52 6.71
N ILE A 487 21.86 8.45 5.52
CA ILE A 487 22.26 7.58 4.41
C ILE A 487 22.38 8.39 3.12
N ASN A 488 23.39 8.08 2.30
CA ASN A 488 23.60 8.75 1.01
C ASN A 488 22.76 8.08 -0.08
N LEU A 489 21.82 8.83 -0.66
CA LEU A 489 20.95 8.36 -1.75
C LEU A 489 21.54 8.63 -3.12
N SER A 490 22.59 9.44 -3.23
CA SER A 490 23.31 9.63 -4.47
C SER A 490 24.21 8.42 -4.74
N PRO A 491 24.33 7.98 -6.01
CA PRO A 491 23.81 8.59 -7.23
C PRO A 491 22.45 8.05 -7.68
N PHE A 492 21.70 7.29 -6.88
CA PHE A 492 20.36 6.82 -7.27
C PHE A 492 19.34 7.95 -7.30
N ILE A 493 19.44 8.87 -6.35
CA ILE A 493 18.71 10.13 -6.32
C ILE A 493 19.74 11.25 -6.32
N LEU A 494 19.66 12.10 -7.33
CA LEU A 494 20.52 13.27 -7.52
C LEU A 494 19.67 14.53 -7.44
N ASP A 495 20.31 15.65 -7.17
CA ASP A 495 19.70 16.97 -7.35
C ASP A 495 20.55 17.75 -8.36
N MET A 496 19.98 18.08 -9.52
CA MET A 496 20.70 18.87 -10.54
C MET A 496 21.17 20.21 -10.01
N ASN A 497 20.43 20.77 -9.06
CA ASN A 497 20.75 22.06 -8.48
C ASN A 497 21.80 21.97 -7.36
N ALA A 498 22.22 20.76 -6.98
CA ALA A 498 23.45 20.56 -6.21
C ALA A 498 24.70 20.96 -7.01
N PHE A 499 24.63 20.92 -8.34
CA PHE A 499 25.73 21.26 -9.24
C PHE A 499 25.74 22.74 -9.66
N GLY A 500 24.64 23.47 -9.42
CA GLY A 500 24.48 24.89 -9.77
C GLY A 500 24.25 25.82 -8.58
N GLU A 501 23.97 27.09 -8.87
CA GLU A 501 23.69 28.10 -7.83
C GLU A 501 22.24 28.06 -7.32
N GLU A 502 21.32 27.46 -8.08
CA GLU A 502 19.91 27.38 -7.73
C GLU A 502 19.66 26.59 -6.44
N THR A 503 18.68 27.03 -5.64
CA THR A 503 18.41 26.46 -4.30
C THR A 503 17.05 25.78 -4.22
N LYS A 504 16.34 25.71 -5.36
CA LYS A 504 15.13 24.93 -5.51
C LYS A 504 15.53 23.50 -5.89
N GLU A 505 14.92 22.51 -5.27
CA GLU A 505 15.22 21.10 -5.58
C GLU A 505 14.89 20.76 -7.04
N ASN A 506 15.79 20.05 -7.70
CA ASN A 506 15.62 19.55 -9.06
C ASN A 506 16.02 18.08 -9.10
N LEU A 507 15.22 17.27 -8.40
CA LEU A 507 15.53 15.87 -8.11
C LEU A 507 15.42 14.99 -9.36
N LEU A 508 16.48 14.22 -9.60
CA LEU A 508 16.60 13.21 -10.62
C LEU A 508 16.62 11.82 -9.98
N ILE A 509 15.73 10.95 -10.43
CA ILE A 509 15.61 9.57 -9.95
C ILE A 509 16.21 8.64 -11.01
N PHE A 510 17.07 7.71 -10.60
CA PHE A 510 17.71 6.77 -11.50
C PHE A 510 16.69 5.93 -12.28
N SER A 511 16.80 5.98 -13.61
CA SER A 511 15.93 5.25 -14.52
C SER A 511 16.57 3.96 -14.99
N HIS A 512 17.69 3.98 -15.69
CA HIS A 512 18.37 2.76 -16.14
C HIS A 512 19.79 3.06 -16.63
N TYR A 513 20.60 2.02 -16.72
CA TYR A 513 21.90 2.01 -17.40
C TYR A 513 21.77 1.19 -18.69
N ASP A 514 22.15 1.78 -19.81
CA ASP A 514 22.02 1.14 -21.12
C ASP A 514 23.34 0.54 -21.64
N SER A 515 23.24 -0.22 -22.72
CA SER A 515 24.39 -0.90 -23.35
C SER A 515 25.42 0.06 -23.97
N SER A 516 25.09 1.34 -24.13
CA SER A 516 26.03 2.36 -24.61
C SER A 516 26.92 2.93 -23.51
N GLY A 517 26.68 2.52 -22.26
CA GLY A 517 27.34 3.09 -21.09
C GLY A 517 26.71 4.39 -20.62
N THR A 518 25.46 4.67 -21.01
CA THR A 518 24.76 5.91 -20.64
C THR A 518 23.88 5.70 -19.42
N PHE A 519 23.95 6.63 -18.46
CA PHE A 519 23.07 6.66 -17.30
C PHE A 519 21.85 7.53 -17.60
N HIS A 520 20.66 6.99 -17.39
CA HIS A 520 19.40 7.72 -17.59
C HIS A 520 18.72 7.98 -16.26
N TYR A 521 18.26 9.21 -16.08
CA TYR A 521 17.52 9.68 -14.93
C TYR A 521 16.20 10.30 -15.38
N GLN A 522 15.19 10.26 -14.52
CA GLN A 522 13.90 10.87 -14.77
C GLN A 522 13.67 11.97 -13.74
N LEU A 523 13.09 13.09 -14.17
CA LEU A 523 12.80 14.17 -13.25
C LEU A 523 11.66 13.76 -12.30
N ALA A 524 11.88 13.91 -10.99
CA ALA A 524 10.90 13.51 -9.97
C ALA A 524 9.57 14.25 -10.14
N PHE A 525 9.61 15.52 -10.54
CA PHE A 525 8.43 16.39 -10.66
C PHE A 525 7.93 16.57 -12.11
N ASP A 526 8.62 15.99 -13.09
CA ASP A 526 8.12 15.88 -14.47
C ASP A 526 8.56 14.53 -15.06
N PRO A 527 7.79 13.46 -14.82
CA PRO A 527 8.12 12.14 -15.31
C PRO A 527 8.26 12.08 -16.84
N SER A 528 7.72 13.03 -17.61
CA SER A 528 7.91 13.01 -19.06
C SER A 528 9.36 13.34 -19.48
N ARG A 529 10.14 13.97 -18.59
CA ARG A 529 11.51 14.42 -18.86
C ARG A 529 12.53 13.38 -18.39
N ILE A 530 13.36 12.96 -19.33
CA ILE A 530 14.51 12.08 -19.10
C ILE A 530 15.78 12.91 -19.32
N VAL A 531 16.73 12.78 -18.39
CA VAL A 531 18.07 13.36 -18.48
C VAL A 531 19.06 12.20 -18.62
N SER A 532 19.90 12.26 -19.65
CA SER A 532 20.87 11.22 -19.96
C SER A 532 22.29 11.75 -19.80
N PHE A 533 23.11 11.04 -19.04
CA PHE A 533 24.54 11.31 -18.88
C PHE A 533 25.32 10.25 -19.65
N ALA A 534 25.89 10.67 -20.77
CA ALA A 534 26.72 9.85 -21.65
C ALA A 534 28.19 10.30 -21.58
N PRO A 535 29.15 9.46 -22.01
CA PRO A 535 30.56 9.85 -22.11
C PRO A 535 30.75 11.20 -22.82
N GLY A 536 31.51 12.10 -22.20
CA GLY A 536 31.74 13.47 -22.70
C GLY A 536 30.80 14.55 -22.12
N ASN A 537 29.79 14.18 -21.32
CA ASN A 537 29.05 15.12 -20.49
C ASN A 537 29.87 15.46 -19.22
N GLU A 538 29.88 16.73 -18.79
CA GLU A 538 30.65 17.20 -17.62
C GLU A 538 30.33 16.44 -16.32
N LEU A 539 29.07 16.05 -16.13
CA LEU A 539 28.62 15.31 -14.94
C LEU A 539 28.75 13.80 -15.10
N TYR A 540 28.99 13.29 -16.31
CA TYR A 540 29.11 11.86 -16.56
C TYR A 540 30.25 11.26 -15.75
N ASP A 541 31.44 11.87 -15.75
CA ASP A 541 32.59 11.32 -15.04
C ASP A 541 32.33 11.22 -13.53
N THR A 542 31.62 12.20 -12.96
CA THR A 542 31.23 12.18 -11.54
C THR A 542 30.28 11.02 -11.24
N ILE A 543 29.22 10.86 -12.06
CA ILE A 543 28.23 9.79 -11.90
C ILE A 543 28.87 8.43 -12.16
N ASN A 544 29.68 8.31 -13.21
CA ASN A 544 30.36 7.09 -13.61
C ASN A 544 31.36 6.62 -12.54
N CYS A 545 32.20 7.52 -12.01
CA CYS A 545 33.13 7.19 -10.92
C CYS A 545 32.42 6.76 -9.64
N SER A 546 31.20 7.26 -9.41
CA SER A 546 30.39 6.88 -8.26
C SER A 546 29.69 5.54 -8.50
N LEU A 547 28.82 5.45 -9.53
CA LEU A 547 27.88 4.35 -9.72
C LEU A 547 28.48 3.11 -10.40
N LYS A 548 29.46 3.27 -11.30
CA LYS A 548 29.98 2.13 -12.09
C LYS A 548 30.63 1.05 -11.22
N PRO A 549 31.44 1.35 -10.19
CA PRO A 549 31.95 0.33 -9.28
C PRO A 549 30.84 -0.48 -8.62
N PHE A 550 29.78 0.19 -8.16
CA PHE A 550 28.63 -0.47 -7.56
C PHE A 550 27.84 -1.32 -8.56
N LEU A 551 27.68 -0.86 -9.81
CA LEU A 551 27.05 -1.66 -10.87
C LEU A 551 27.90 -2.90 -11.22
N GLY A 552 29.23 -2.80 -11.22
CA GLY A 552 30.13 -3.93 -11.46
C GLY A 552 29.87 -5.11 -10.53
N LEU A 553 29.41 -4.85 -9.29
CA LEU A 553 29.00 -5.89 -8.34
C LEU A 553 27.88 -6.79 -8.87
N PHE A 554 27.08 -6.33 -9.83
CA PHE A 554 25.95 -7.06 -10.41
C PHE A 554 26.13 -7.37 -11.91
N LEU A 555 26.93 -6.56 -12.61
CA LEU A 555 27.09 -6.65 -14.07
C LEU A 555 28.23 -7.60 -14.49
N ASP A 556 29.23 -7.82 -13.64
CA ASP A 556 30.37 -8.71 -13.92
C ASP A 556 30.18 -10.14 -13.36
N ALA A 557 28.91 -10.58 -13.21
CA ALA A 557 28.54 -11.92 -12.71
C ALA A 557 28.50 -13.00 -13.81
#